data_AF-A0A7H0MC57-F1
#
_entry.id   AF-A0A7H0MC57-F1
#
_cell.length_a   1.000
_cell.length_b   1.000
_cell.length_c   1.000
_cell.angle_alpha   90.00
_cell.angle_beta   90.00
_cell.angle_gamma   90.00
#
_symmetry.space_group_name_H-M   'P 1'
#
loop_
_entity.id
_entity.type
_entity.pdbx_description
1 polymer ?
#
loop_
_entity_poly.entity_id
_entity_poly.type
_entity_poly.pdbx_seq_one_letter_code
_entity_poly.pdbx_strand_id
1 'polypeptide(L)'
;MTVMQSKIEERKEVMFTIKTEIIQRLNISRELSQIDDDTPLFGNGLKLDSVDATEIIVMLDKVFNIQVNESDEPSYMRSINSLASFVIVKRQA
;
A
#
# COMPACT_ATOMS: atom_id res chain seq x y z
N MET A 1 20.35 -7.58 20.47
CA MET A 1 19.14 -6.73 20.46
C MET A 1 18.99 -6.18 19.05
N THR A 2 17.95 -6.38 18.24
CA THR A 2 16.85 -7.35 18.22
C THR A 2 16.33 -7.33 16.77
N VAL A 3 16.54 -8.40 15.99
CA VAL A 3 16.13 -8.48 14.56
C VAL A 3 14.63 -8.18 14.36
N MET A 4 13.81 -8.37 15.40
CA MET A 4 12.37 -8.07 15.38
C MET A 4 12.02 -6.58 15.34
N GLN A 5 12.88 -5.69 15.86
CA GLN A 5 12.59 -4.25 15.84
C GLN A 5 12.73 -3.67 14.43
N SER A 6 13.71 -4.12 13.66
CA SER A 6 13.94 -3.64 12.29
C SER A 6 12.78 -3.98 11.34
N LYS A 7 12.20 -5.19 11.46
CA LYS A 7 11.08 -5.61 10.61
C LYS A 7 9.79 -4.81 10.86
N ILE A 8 9.56 -4.42 12.12
CA ILE A 8 8.40 -3.63 12.50
C ILE A 8 8.54 -2.21 11.94
N GLU A 9 9.73 -1.62 12.04
CA GLU A 9 9.96 -0.26 11.53
C GLU A 9 9.88 -0.21 10.00
N GLU A 10 10.48 -1.19 9.30
CA GLU A 10 10.37 -1.30 7.85
C GLU A 10 8.90 -1.36 7.40
N ARG A 11 8.07 -2.17 8.07
CA ARG A 11 6.65 -2.25 7.75
C ARG A 11 5.95 -0.90 7.93
N LYS A 12 6.23 -0.18 9.00
CA LYS A 12 5.65 1.16 9.22
C LYS A 12 6.09 2.15 8.14
N GLU A 13 7.37 2.14 7.76
CA GLU A 13 7.87 3.02 6.70
C GLU A 13 7.19 2.73 5.36
N VAL A 14 7.05 1.45 5.00
CA VAL A 14 6.32 1.03 3.78
C VAL A 14 4.88 1.51 3.83
N MET A 15 4.17 1.28 4.94
CA MET A 15 2.77 1.72 5.11
C MET A 15 2.63 3.24 5.03
N PHE A 16 3.52 3.98 5.68
CA PHE A 16 3.54 5.44 5.65
C PHE A 16 3.77 5.97 4.23
N THR A 17 4.71 5.37 3.51
CA THR A 17 5.01 5.73 2.11
C THR A 17 3.81 5.46 1.21
N ILE A 18 3.21 4.27 1.32
CA ILE A 18 2.01 3.89 0.54
C ILE A 18 0.86 4.86 0.78
N LYS A 19 0.55 5.16 2.05
CA LYS A 19 -0.52 6.11 2.38
C LYS A 19 -0.23 7.51 1.82
N THR A 20 1.02 7.98 1.91
CA THR A 20 1.42 9.30 1.43
C THR A 20 1.23 9.39 -0.07
N GLU A 21 1.74 8.40 -0.81
CA GLU A 21 1.61 8.34 -2.27
C GLU A 21 0.15 8.21 -2.71
N ILE A 22 -0.66 7.40 -2.01
CA ILE A 22 -2.10 7.27 -2.29
C ILE A 22 -2.81 8.61 -2.11
N ILE A 23 -2.56 9.32 -1.00
CA ILE A 23 -3.17 10.64 -0.76
C ILE A 23 -2.73 11.64 -1.83
N GLN A 24 -1.45 11.67 -2.17
CA GLN A 24 -0.89 12.63 -3.13
C GLN A 24 -1.35 12.34 -4.57
N ARG A 25 -1.33 11.09 -5.02
CA ARG A 25 -1.70 10.69 -6.38
C ARG A 25 -3.20 10.74 -6.62
N LEU A 26 -3.98 10.30 -5.62
CA LEU A 26 -5.44 10.24 -5.72
C LEU A 26 -6.11 11.50 -5.15
N ASN A 27 -5.30 12.49 -4.75
CA ASN A 27 -5.75 13.78 -4.22
C ASN A 27 -6.80 13.65 -3.10
N ILE A 28 -6.59 12.70 -2.18
CA ILE A 28 -7.54 12.40 -1.10
C ILE A 28 -7.48 13.53 -0.07
N SER A 29 -8.62 14.14 0.25
CA SER A 29 -8.74 15.17 1.29
C SER A 29 -8.75 14.57 2.72
N ARG A 30 -7.83 13.64 3.00
CA ARG A 30 -7.66 13.00 4.31
C ARG A 30 -6.19 12.96 4.68
N GLU A 31 -5.90 13.09 5.96
CA GLU A 31 -4.54 12.94 6.47
C GLU A 31 -4.17 11.47 6.66
N LEU A 32 -2.88 11.17 6.61
CA LEU A 32 -2.30 9.84 6.89
C LEU A 32 -2.79 9.23 8.20
N SER A 33 -2.95 10.06 9.22
CA SER A 33 -3.41 9.69 10.56
C SER A 33 -4.92 9.38 10.63
N GLN A 34 -5.69 9.79 9.62
CA GLN A 34 -7.15 9.57 9.52
C GLN A 34 -7.49 8.33 8.68
N ILE A 35 -6.50 7.67 8.09
CA ILE A 35 -6.67 6.45 7.32
C ILE A 35 -6.13 5.29 8.16
N ASP A 36 -7.02 4.43 8.64
CA ASP A 36 -6.64 3.19 9.32
C ASP A 36 -5.98 2.22 8.34
N ASP A 37 -5.06 1.41 8.84
CA ASP A 37 -4.30 0.44 8.05
C ASP A 37 -5.17 -0.67 7.45
N ASP A 38 -6.26 -0.99 8.15
CA ASP A 38 -7.28 -1.96 7.72
C ASP A 38 -8.44 -1.32 6.97
N THR A 39 -8.36 -0.01 6.67
CA THR A 39 -9.37 0.67 5.84
C THR A 39 -9.42 0.02 4.47
N PRO A 40 -10.62 -0.40 4.01
CA PRO A 40 -10.78 -0.88 2.65
C PRO A 40 -10.43 0.21 1.64
N LEU A 41 -9.59 -0.07 0.65
CA LEU A 41 -9.28 0.92 -0.39
C LEU A 41 -10.50 1.14 -1.30
N PHE A 42 -11.15 0.04 -1.68
CA PHE A 42 -12.31 0.02 -2.57
C PHE A 42 -13.63 -0.08 -1.80
N GLY A 43 -14.71 0.34 -2.44
CA GLY A 43 -16.05 0.24 -1.86
C GLY A 43 -16.26 1.22 -0.72
N ASN A 44 -16.47 0.75 0.51
CA ASN A 44 -16.94 1.60 1.61
C ASN A 44 -15.85 2.33 2.41
N GLY A 45 -14.56 2.10 2.15
CA GLY A 45 -13.47 2.78 2.85
C GLY A 45 -13.01 4.05 2.14
N LEU A 46 -11.88 4.00 1.43
CA LEU A 46 -11.36 5.15 0.66
C LEU A 46 -12.15 5.46 -0.61
N LYS A 47 -13.11 4.60 -0.98
CA LYS A 47 -13.98 4.76 -2.17
C LYS A 47 -13.17 4.96 -3.45
N LEU A 48 -12.06 4.25 -3.58
CA LEU A 48 -11.25 4.26 -4.79
C LEU A 48 -11.99 3.56 -5.93
N ASP A 49 -11.80 4.09 -7.14
CA ASP A 49 -12.35 3.53 -8.37
C ASP A 49 -11.31 2.65 -9.10
N SER A 50 -11.74 1.97 -10.17
CA SER A 50 -10.86 1.10 -10.97
C SER A 50 -9.68 1.84 -11.61
N VAL A 51 -9.83 3.14 -11.88
CA VAL A 51 -8.75 4.00 -12.39
C VAL A 51 -7.67 4.18 -11.32
N ASP A 52 -8.08 4.46 -10.08
CA ASP A 52 -7.18 4.65 -8.95
C ASP A 52 -6.38 3.38 -8.63
N ALA A 53 -7.01 2.19 -8.81
CA ALA A 53 -6.33 0.91 -8.68
C ALA A 53 -5.09 0.83 -9.59
N THR A 54 -5.23 1.29 -10.84
CA THR A 54 -4.12 1.27 -11.81
C THR A 54 -3.00 2.23 -11.39
N GLU A 55 -3.36 3.39 -10.84
CA GLU A 55 -2.37 4.35 -10.32
C GLU A 55 -1.59 3.77 -9.11
N ILE A 56 -2.26 3.01 -8.24
CA ILE A 56 -1.59 2.28 -7.15
C ILE A 56 -0.59 1.25 -7.70
N ILE A 57 -0.96 0.49 -8.74
CA ILE A 57 -0.05 -0.49 -9.36
C ILE A 57 1.18 0.21 -9.96
N VAL A 58 0.97 1.32 -10.67
CA VAL A 58 2.07 2.14 -11.22
C VAL A 58 2.95 2.73 -10.11
N MET A 59 2.35 3.12 -8.98
CA MET A 59 3.08 3.59 -7.80
C MET A 59 3.97 2.49 -7.22
N LEU A 60 3.49 1.25 -7.12
CA LEU A 60 4.29 0.12 -6.64
C LEU A 60 5.55 -0.10 -7.49
N ASP A 61 5.41 -0.01 -8.81
CA ASP A 61 6.52 -0.13 -9.74
C ASP A 61 7.49 1.06 -9.60
N LYS A 62 7.00 2.30 -9.56
CA LYS A 62 7.86 3.49 -9.50
C LYS A 62 8.55 3.72 -8.16
N VAL A 63 7.87 3.43 -7.05
CA VAL A 63 8.34 3.74 -5.69
C VAL A 63 9.10 2.57 -5.09
N PHE A 64 8.60 1.34 -5.32
CA PHE A 64 9.18 0.14 -4.72
C PHE A 64 9.89 -0.76 -5.73
N ASN A 65 9.84 -0.44 -7.03
CA ASN A 65 10.40 -1.26 -8.11
C ASN A 65 9.80 -2.67 -8.14
N ILE A 66 8.49 -2.76 -7.84
CA ILE A 66 7.72 -4.00 -7.78
C ILE A 66 6.72 -4.04 -8.93
N GLN A 67 6.88 -5.02 -9.81
CA GLN A 67 5.87 -5.32 -10.83
C GLN A 67 4.79 -6.26 -10.28
N VAL A 68 3.55 -5.81 -10.40
CA VAL A 68 2.36 -6.64 -10.22
C VAL A 68 2.12 -7.41 -11.51
N ASN A 69 1.99 -8.73 -11.40
CA ASN A 69 1.66 -9.63 -12.49
C ASN A 69 0.19 -10.08 -12.39
N GLU A 70 -0.38 -10.59 -13.47
CA GLU A 70 -1.75 -11.15 -13.46
C GLU A 70 -1.89 -12.35 -12.51
N SER A 71 -0.79 -13.05 -12.22
CA SER A 71 -0.75 -14.15 -11.25
C SER A 71 -0.79 -13.68 -9.79
N ASP A 72 -0.57 -12.39 -9.52
CA ASP A 72 -0.61 -11.85 -8.17
C ASP A 72 -2.07 -11.71 -7.70
N GLU A 73 -2.37 -12.20 -6.49
CA GLU A 73 -3.74 -12.21 -5.98
C GLU A 73 -4.23 -10.78 -5.71
N PRO A 74 -5.38 -10.33 -6.27
CA PRO A 74 -5.85 -8.95 -6.13
C PRO A 74 -6.20 -8.54 -4.68
N SER A 75 -6.16 -9.47 -3.73
CA SER A 75 -6.36 -9.19 -2.31
C SER A 75 -5.32 -8.24 -1.70
N TYR A 76 -4.14 -8.08 -2.33
CA TYR A 76 -3.18 -7.06 -1.90
C TYR A 76 -3.79 -5.65 -1.97
N MET A 77 -4.75 -5.41 -2.85
CA MET A 77 -5.46 -4.14 -3.01
C MET A 77 -6.62 -3.94 -2.03
N ARG A 78 -6.82 -4.83 -1.07
CA ARG A 78 -7.95 -4.73 -0.14
C ARG A 78 -7.80 -3.59 0.86
N SER A 79 -6.61 -3.43 1.44
CA SER A 79 -6.29 -2.43 2.46
C SER A 79 -4.82 -2.03 2.39
N ILE A 80 -4.44 -0.98 3.12
CA ILE A 80 -3.04 -0.55 3.24
C ILE A 80 -2.18 -1.67 3.83
N ASN A 81 -2.71 -2.40 4.81
CA ASN A 81 -2.02 -3.54 5.42
C ASN A 81 -1.69 -4.64 4.40
N SER A 82 -2.63 -4.97 3.52
CA SER A 82 -2.41 -5.97 2.47
C SER A 82 -1.38 -5.50 1.44
N LEU A 83 -1.45 -4.23 1.03
CA LEU A 83 -0.47 -3.62 0.13
C LEU A 83 0.94 -3.65 0.73
N ALA A 84 1.08 -3.23 1.99
CA ALA A 84 2.37 -3.26 2.67
C ALA A 84 2.93 -4.67 2.82
N SER A 85 2.08 -5.65 3.16
CA SER A 85 2.48 -7.06 3.20
C SER A 85 2.98 -7.54 1.84
N PHE A 86 2.26 -7.20 0.76
CA PHE A 86 2.66 -7.56 -0.60
C PHE A 86 4.01 -6.94 -0.98
N VAL A 87 4.21 -5.65 -0.68
CA VAL A 87 5.48 -4.96 -0.92
C VAL A 87 6.63 -5.61 -0.17
N ILE A 88 6.44 -5.91 1.12
CA ILE A 88 7.48 -6.54 1.95
C ILE A 88 7.84 -7.93 1.42
N VAL A 89 6.84 -8.73 1.06
CA VAL A 89 7.06 -10.08 0.49
C VAL A 89 7.85 -9.99 -0.81
N LYS A 90 7.48 -9.09 -1.72
CA LYS A 90 8.17 -8.91 -3.00
C LYS A 90 9.58 -8.32 -2.86
N ARG A 91 9.85 -7.50 -1.83
CA ARG A 91 11.19 -6.97 -1.53
C ARG A 91 12.13 -8.01 -0.92
N GLN A 92 11.58 -9.03 -0.27
CA GLN A 92 12.35 -10.11 0.37
C GLN A 92 12.44 -11.38 -0.49
N ALA A 93 11.74 -11.43 -1.62
CA ALA A 93 11.78 -12.51 -2.61
C ALA A 93 12.89 -12.27 -3.63
#